data_AF-M1Q8C5-F1
#
_entry.id   AF-M1Q8C5-F1
#
_cell.length_a   1.000
_cell.length_b   1.000
_cell.length_c   1.000
_cell.angle_alpha   90.00
_cell.angle_beta   90.00
_cell.angle_gamma   90.00
#
_symmetry.space_group_name_H-M   'P 1'
#
loop_
_entity.id
_entity.type
_entity.pdbx_description
1 polymer ?
#
loop_
_entity_poly.entity_id
_entity_poly.type
_entity_poly.pdbx_seq_one_letter_code
_entity_poly.pdbx_strand_id
1 'polypeptide(L)'
;MKIEGKRHWLHVASNDKCTCYFAHSKRGSEAINAMRILPEFKGIAVHDGWKPYNSYECDHALCNAHLQRELTGIEENYKQTWAKEMNELLTEMNALSYYHFLVFVIVA
;
A
#
# COMPACT_ATOMS: atom_id res chain seq x y z
N MET A 1 0.58 4.12 16.72
CA MET A 1 0.31 5.25 17.64
C MET A 1 -0.01 4.75 19.05
N LYS A 2 0.07 5.59 20.09
CA LYS A 2 -0.43 5.25 21.43
C LYS A 2 -1.76 5.96 21.69
N ILE A 3 -2.78 5.22 22.10
CA ILE A 3 -4.08 5.75 22.56
C ILE A 3 -4.24 5.27 24.00
N GLU A 4 -4.39 6.20 24.94
CA GLU A 4 -4.45 5.89 26.38
C GLU A 4 -3.27 5.00 26.86
N GLY A 5 -2.07 5.27 26.32
CA GLY A 5 -0.86 4.49 26.63
C GLY A 5 -0.76 3.12 25.95
N LYS A 6 -1.81 2.64 25.27
CA LYS A 6 -1.83 1.34 24.57
C LYS A 6 -1.45 1.50 23.10
N ARG A 7 -0.81 0.47 22.53
CA ARG A 7 -0.41 0.46 21.12
C ARG A 7 -1.62 0.23 20.22
N HIS A 8 -1.80 1.12 19.25
CA HIS A 8 -2.73 0.97 18.14
C HIS A 8 -1.99 1.07 16.81
N TRP A 9 -2.42 0.27 15.84
CA TRP A 9 -2.04 0.34 14.44
C TRP A 9 -2.93 1.37 13.75
N LEU A 10 -2.33 2.21 12.91
CA LEU A 10 -3.06 3.25 12.20
C LEU A 10 -3.25 2.79 10.76
N HIS A 11 -4.48 2.43 10.44
CA HIS A 11 -4.89 2.07 9.09
C HIS A 11 -5.26 3.33 8.33
N VAL A 12 -4.82 3.40 7.08
CA VAL A 12 -5.12 4.53 6.19
C VAL A 12 -5.82 4.01 4.96
N ALA A 13 -6.81 4.73 4.45
CA ALA A 13 -7.34 4.52 3.11
C ALA A 13 -7.57 5.89 2.49
N SER A 14 -7.05 6.13 1.29
CA SER A 14 -7.07 7.44 0.66
C SER A 14 -7.57 7.37 -0.78
N ASN A 15 -8.01 8.50 -1.31
CA ASN A 15 -8.14 8.71 -2.75
C ASN A 15 -7.88 10.19 -3.06
N ASP A 16 -8.22 10.62 -4.27
CA ASP A 16 -8.10 12.00 -4.74
C ASP A 16 -8.95 13.01 -3.94
N LYS A 17 -9.98 12.55 -3.22
CA LYS A 17 -10.96 13.41 -2.53
C LYS A 17 -10.86 13.36 -1.02
N CYS A 18 -10.48 12.24 -0.44
CA CYS A 18 -10.49 12.05 1.00
C CYS A 18 -9.40 11.08 1.48
N THR A 19 -9.11 11.18 2.77
CA THR A 19 -8.28 10.23 3.50
C THR A 19 -9.00 9.83 4.78
N CYS A 20 -9.13 8.52 4.99
CA CYS A 20 -9.70 7.90 6.17
C CYS A 20 -8.58 7.35 7.05
N TYR A 21 -8.56 7.75 8.32
CA TYR A 21 -7.66 7.23 9.33
C TYR A 21 -8.45 6.35 10.31
N PHE A 22 -7.98 5.14 10.58
CA PHE A 22 -8.63 4.22 11.50
C PHE A 22 -7.60 3.58 12.43
N ALA A 23 -7.64 3.98 13.71
CA ALA A 23 -6.75 3.43 14.72
C ALA A 23 -7.37 2.20 15.37
N HIS A 24 -6.68 1.06 15.34
CA HIS A 24 -7.17 -0.20 15.89
C HIS A 24 -6.10 -0.92 16.70
N SER A 25 -6.49 -1.66 17.75
CA SER A 25 -5.55 -2.42 18.59
C SER A 25 -4.90 -3.58 17.83
N LYS A 26 -5.52 -4.01 16.72
CA LYS A 26 -5.03 -5.02 15.78
C LYS A 26 -4.57 -4.39 14.45
N ARG A 27 -3.62 -5.06 13.79
CA ARG A 27 -3.14 -4.69 12.46
C ARG A 27 -3.82 -5.48 11.33
N GLY A 28 -4.18 -6.74 11.56
CA GLY A 28 -4.59 -7.66 10.50
C GLY A 28 -6.03 -7.49 10.03
N SER A 29 -6.55 -8.52 9.36
CA SER A 29 -7.90 -8.55 8.80
C SER A 29 -9.01 -8.17 9.78
N GLU A 30 -8.84 -8.42 11.08
CA GLU A 30 -9.78 -7.95 12.11
C GLU A 30 -9.99 -6.43 12.06
N ALA A 31 -8.92 -5.66 11.97
CA ALA A 31 -8.98 -4.20 11.90
C ALA A 31 -9.44 -3.71 10.53
N ILE A 32 -8.98 -4.37 9.45
CA ILE A 32 -9.40 -4.04 8.09
C ILE A 32 -10.92 -4.28 7.93
N ASN A 33 -11.44 -5.37 8.49
CA ASN A 33 -12.86 -5.67 8.52
C ASN A 33 -13.63 -4.65 9.37
N ALA A 34 -13.09 -4.26 10.53
CA ALA A 34 -13.69 -3.23 11.38
C ALA A 34 -13.73 -1.85 10.71
N MET A 35 -12.76 -1.54 9.83
CA MET A 35 -12.75 -0.32 9.01
C MET A 35 -13.81 -0.34 7.91
N ARG A 36 -14.30 -1.53 7.51
CA ARG A 36 -15.39 -1.76 6.54
C ARG A 36 -15.18 -1.26 5.11
N ILE A 37 -13.99 -0.75 4.78
CA ILE A 37 -13.69 -0.28 3.42
C ILE A 37 -13.39 -1.47 2.50
N LEU A 38 -12.28 -2.19 2.72
CA LEU A 38 -11.86 -3.28 1.85
C LEU A 38 -12.89 -4.42 1.67
N PRO A 39 -13.64 -4.86 2.70
CA PRO A 39 -14.65 -5.91 2.52
C PRO A 39 -15.76 -5.56 1.51
N GLU A 40 -16.08 -4.27 1.37
CA GLU A 40 -17.16 -3.77 0.51
C GLU A 40 -16.62 -3.15 -0.79
N PHE A 41 -15.30 -2.99 -0.91
CA PHE A 41 -14.65 -2.31 -2.02
C PHE A 41 -14.59 -3.19 -3.28
N LYS A 42 -14.90 -2.59 -4.45
CA LYS A 42 -14.94 -3.27 -5.75
C LYS A 42 -14.07 -2.63 -6.83
N GLY A 43 -13.20 -1.69 -6.44
CA GLY A 43 -12.22 -1.07 -7.34
C GLY A 43 -10.84 -1.74 -7.26
N ILE A 44 -9.81 -0.99 -7.66
CA ILE A 44 -8.41 -1.41 -7.55
C ILE A 44 -7.83 -0.93 -6.22
N ALA A 45 -7.52 -1.87 -5.33
CA ALA A 45 -6.84 -1.60 -4.08
C ALA A 45 -5.33 -1.56 -4.34
N VAL A 46 -4.74 -0.37 -4.27
CA VAL A 46 -3.29 -0.21 -4.28
C VAL A 46 -2.76 -0.47 -2.86
N HIS A 47 -1.76 -1.32 -2.67
CA HIS A 47 -1.23 -1.60 -1.33
C HIS A 47 0.25 -1.97 -1.34
N ASP A 48 0.87 -2.02 -0.16
CA ASP A 48 2.29 -2.32 0.07
C ASP A 48 2.64 -3.81 -0.07
N GLY A 49 1.77 -4.63 -0.66
CA GLY A 49 1.98 -6.08 -0.76
C GLY A 49 1.78 -6.89 0.53
N TRP A 50 1.27 -6.30 1.61
CA TRP A 50 1.06 -7.08 2.83
C TRP A 50 -0.01 -8.18 2.66
N LYS A 51 0.37 -9.41 3.01
CA LYS A 51 -0.39 -10.65 2.76
C LYS A 51 -1.90 -10.60 3.12
N PRO A 52 -2.34 -9.98 4.24
CA PRO A 52 -3.76 -9.93 4.58
C PRO A 52 -4.64 -9.22 3.56
N TYR A 53 -4.10 -8.36 2.70
CA TYR A 53 -4.89 -7.72 1.65
C TYR A 53 -5.37 -8.71 0.60
N ASN A 54 -4.62 -9.79 0.37
CA ASN A 54 -4.94 -10.76 -0.69
C ASN A 54 -6.20 -11.60 -0.42
N SER A 55 -6.81 -11.47 0.77
CA SER A 55 -8.06 -12.17 1.10
C SER A 55 -9.33 -11.39 0.74
N TYR A 56 -9.22 -10.18 0.20
CA TYR A 56 -10.36 -9.33 -0.14
C TYR A 56 -10.71 -9.43 -1.62
N GLU A 57 -12.00 -9.44 -1.93
CA GLU A 57 -12.50 -9.58 -3.31
C GLU A 57 -12.59 -8.21 -4.01
N CYS A 58 -11.42 -7.70 -4.40
CA CYS A 58 -11.24 -6.51 -5.22
C CYS A 58 -10.09 -6.73 -6.21
N ASP A 59 -9.92 -5.82 -7.18
CA ASP A 59 -8.70 -5.84 -7.98
C ASP A 59 -7.54 -5.35 -7.14
N HIS A 60 -6.35 -5.93 -7.34
CA HIS A 60 -5.15 -5.60 -6.57
C HIS A 60 -4.08 -4.98 -7.44
N ALA A 61 -3.46 -3.93 -6.92
CA ALA A 61 -2.25 -3.34 -7.47
C ALA A 61 -1.24 -3.11 -6.34
N LEU A 62 0.04 -3.16 -6.66
CA LEU A 62 1.07 -2.84 -5.69
C LEU A 62 1.47 -1.37 -5.79
N CYS A 63 1.79 -0.77 -4.65
CA CYS A 63 2.22 0.61 -4.57
C CYS A 63 3.63 0.77 -5.15
N ASN A 64 3.76 1.45 -6.29
CA ASN A 64 5.06 1.71 -6.92
C ASN A 64 6.07 2.34 -5.95
N ALA A 65 5.66 3.28 -5.10
CA ALA A 65 6.57 3.88 -4.13
C ALA A 65 7.09 2.89 -3.07
N HIS A 66 6.34 1.84 -2.73
CA HIS A 66 6.84 0.77 -1.87
C HIS A 66 7.74 -0.19 -2.66
N LEU A 67 7.35 -0.58 -3.87
CA LEU A 67 8.20 -1.40 -4.75
C LEU A 67 9.56 -0.77 -4.98
N GLN A 68 9.60 0.52 -5.29
CA GLN A 68 10.86 1.23 -5.53
C GLN A 68 11.78 1.23 -4.31
N ARG A 69 11.22 1.35 -3.08
CA ARG A 69 12.02 1.24 -1.85
C ARG A 69 12.58 -0.17 -1.66
N GLU A 70 11.79 -1.19 -1.95
CA GLU A 70 12.26 -2.59 -1.90
C GLU A 70 13.36 -2.84 -2.93
N LEU A 71 13.19 -2.36 -4.18
CA LEU A 71 14.18 -2.46 -5.24
C LEU A 71 15.49 -1.74 -4.88
N THR A 72 15.41 -0.52 -4.32
CA THR A 72 16.59 0.18 -3.78
C THR A 72 17.27 -0.65 -2.69
N GLY A 73 16.50 -1.23 -1.76
CA GLY A 73 17.05 -2.11 -0.74
C GLY A 73 17.75 -3.34 -1.33
N ILE A 74 17.23 -3.89 -2.42
CA ILE A 74 17.84 -5.03 -3.12
C ILE A 74 19.16 -4.62 -3.79
N GLU A 75 19.17 -3.49 -4.49
CA GLU A 75 20.37 -2.91 -5.08
C GLU A 75 21.44 -2.64 -4.02
N GLU A 76 21.10 -1.93 -2.95
CA GLU A 76 22.05 -1.48 -1.95
C GLU A 76 22.64 -2.63 -1.13
N ASN A 77 21.80 -3.59 -0.70
CA ASN A 77 22.23 -4.63 0.24
C ASN A 77 22.77 -5.88 -0.47
N TYR A 78 22.27 -6.18 -1.68
CA TYR A 78 22.62 -7.42 -2.39
C TYR A 78 23.31 -7.17 -3.74
N LYS A 79 23.55 -5.90 -4.10
CA LYS A 79 24.28 -5.46 -5.29
C LYS A 79 23.73 -6.04 -6.59
N GLN A 80 22.42 -6.25 -6.62
CA GLN A 80 21.72 -6.80 -7.78
C GLN A 80 21.38 -5.68 -8.77
N THR A 81 21.99 -5.71 -9.95
CA THR A 81 21.80 -4.66 -10.98
C THR A 81 20.39 -4.67 -11.56
N TRP A 82 19.76 -5.84 -11.68
CA TRP A 82 18.38 -5.95 -12.17
C TRP A 82 17.40 -5.13 -11.33
N ALA A 83 17.66 -4.94 -10.03
CA ALA A 83 16.75 -4.18 -9.17
C ALA A 83 16.77 -2.68 -9.52
N LYS A 84 17.95 -2.17 -9.86
CA LYS A 84 18.12 -0.81 -10.38
C LYS A 84 17.43 -0.65 -11.74
N GLU A 85 17.68 -1.57 -12.66
CA GLU A 85 17.07 -1.56 -14.01
C GLU A 85 15.54 -1.60 -13.93
N MET A 86 14.97 -2.41 -13.03
CA MET A 86 13.52 -2.44 -12.81
C MET A 86 12.99 -1.13 -12.21
N ASN A 87 13.74 -0.49 -11.31
CA ASN A 87 13.33 0.79 -10.72
C ASN A 87 13.33 1.92 -11.77
N GLU A 88 14.35 1.94 -12.63
CA GLU A 88 14.43 2.85 -13.79
C GLU A 88 13.24 2.63 -14.74
N LEU A 89 12.96 1.38 -15.12
CA LEU A 89 11.82 1.03 -15.97
C LEU A 89 10.48 1.49 -15.37
N LEU A 90 10.24 1.23 -14.08
CA LEU A 90 9.01 1.66 -13.40
C LEU A 90 8.86 3.19 -13.42
N THR A 91 9.98 3.91 -13.28
CA THR A 91 9.99 5.38 -13.31
C THR A 91 9.66 5.90 -14.71
N GLU A 92 10.24 5.31 -15.75
CA GLU A 92 9.96 5.65 -17.15
C GLU A 92 8.50 5.39 -17.52
N MET A 93 7.97 4.21 -17.17
CA MET A 93 6.56 3.87 -17.40
C MET A 93 5.61 4.85 -16.70
N ASN A 94 5.93 5.26 -15.46
CA ASN A 94 5.13 6.22 -14.73
C ASN A 94 5.18 7.62 -15.37
N ALA A 95 6.33 8.06 -15.87
CA ALA A 95 6.48 9.35 -16.55
C ALA A 95 5.66 9.43 -17.86
N LEU A 96 5.44 8.30 -18.51
CA LEU A 96 4.64 8.19 -19.75
C LEU A 96 3.14 7.98 -19.49
N SER A 97 2.74 7.76 -18.23
CA SER A 97 1.36 7.46 -17.87
C SER A 97 0.53 8.75 -17.68
N TYR A 98 -0.42 9.00 -18.57
CA TYR A 98 -1.31 10.19 -18.54
C TYR A 98 -2.49 10.10 -17.55
N TYR A 99 -2.46 9.18 -16.58
CA TYR A 99 -3.61 8.92 -15.70
C TYR A 99 -3.32 9.22 -14.23
N HIS A 100 -4.21 10.02 -13.64
CA HIS A 100 -4.30 10.22 -12.20
C HIS A 100 -4.92 8.97 -11.57
N PHE A 101 -4.07 8.00 -11.19
CA PHE A 101 -4.54 6.84 -10.43
C PHE A 101 -5.03 7.32 -9.05
N LEU A 102 -6.26 6.94 -8.68
CA LEU A 102 -6.76 7.04 -7.31
C LEU A 102 -5.81 6.23 -6.41
N VAL A 103 -4.95 6.93 -5.67
CA VAL A 103 -4.04 6.28 -4.73
C VAL A 103 -4.82 5.93 -3.46
N PHE A 104 -5.27 4.68 -3.36
CA PHE A 104 -5.50 4.05 -2.06
C PHE A 104 -4.15 3.60 -1.54
N VAL A 105 -3.56 4.25 -0.53
CA VAL A 105 -2.44 3.63 0.20
C VAL A 105 -3.01 3.05 1.48
N ILE A 106 -3.12 1.72 1.55
CA ILE A 106 -3.41 1.05 2.81
C ILE A 106 -2.10 0.76 3.53
N VAL A 107 -1.62 1.75 4.29
CA VAL A 107 -0.54 1.55 5.26
C VAL A 107 -1.19 1.15 6.58
N ALA A 108 -0.77 0.00 7.12
CA ALA A 108 -1.13 -0.48 8.46
C ALA A 108 0.10 -0.55 9.37
#